data_AF-A0A9N9QS01-F1
#
_entry.id   AF-A0A9N9QS01-F1
#
_cell.length_a   1.000
_cell.length_b   1.000
_cell.length_c   1.000
_cell.angle_alpha   90.00
_cell.angle_beta   90.00
_cell.angle_gamma   90.00
#
_symmetry.space_group_name_H-M   'P 1'
#
loop_
_entity.id
_entity.type
_entity.pdbx_description
1 polymer ?
#
loop_
_entity_poly.entity_id
_entity_poly.type
_entity_poly.pdbx_seq_one_letter_code
_entity_poly.pdbx_strand_id
1 'polypeptide(L)'
;MGPTSSTFKFLKEFDLEENSLNGLQIKNVYIPEEIISNIFTYLSPSDILNCSSVCKRWFNIAKSNALWHTIYNEKEYPKKAKHLPWYVFYLYFATDNFKNLIENGNGQDGFKNWTIVYNGGDKFRVEKIPVGSDPLPEGIPDFRGKQSCFATSFEISSKYQVVDLKEKNLLKYIIRKYKPALYASEWFAGRFDCGCFYKLNILCNKNHIQPSPTMIPDPVRAYILAASIEKPDPASYSLSVEKKIEQWAGRAWEKVEILSKDYPEDIANIYFCHEGRDTMFWSGHYGSKMAGGVLRFDFDSILPTDDDVSDNEDDLSN
;
A
#
# COMPACT_ATOMS: atom_id res chain seq x y z
N MET A 1 19.57 19.90 21.36
CA MET A 1 18.58 20.51 20.45
C MET A 1 18.50 19.61 19.23
N GLY A 2 17.45 18.78 19.13
CA GLY A 2 17.26 17.93 17.95
C GLY A 2 16.96 18.81 16.72
N PRO A 3 17.29 18.36 15.50
CA PRO A 3 16.89 19.08 14.30
C PRO A 3 15.36 19.17 14.30
N THR A 4 14.85 20.40 14.26
CA THR A 4 13.45 20.70 14.04
C THR A 4 13.05 20.03 12.72
N SER A 5 12.36 18.89 12.80
CA SER A 5 11.73 18.25 11.66
C SER A 5 10.88 19.30 10.98
N SER A 6 11.29 19.75 9.79
CA SER A 6 10.53 20.70 9.00
C SER A 6 9.13 20.15 8.80
N THR A 7 8.14 20.70 9.51
CA THR A 7 6.75 20.29 9.38
C THR A 7 6.36 20.55 7.93
N PHE A 8 6.00 19.48 7.21
CA PHE A 8 5.42 19.60 5.88
C PHE A 8 4.18 20.51 5.99
N LYS A 9 4.14 21.58 5.20
CA LYS A 9 3.05 22.57 5.20
C LYS A 9 2.60 22.80 3.77
N PHE A 10 1.29 22.84 3.58
CA PHE A 10 0.71 23.35 2.34
C PHE A 10 0.76 24.87 2.32
N LEU A 11 0.94 25.42 1.12
CA LEU A 11 0.69 26.84 0.89
C LEU A 11 -0.82 27.10 1.07
N LYS A 12 -1.15 28.19 1.75
CA LYS A 12 -2.53 28.66 1.86
C LYS A 12 -3.02 29.16 0.51
N GLU A 13 -4.33 29.25 0.37
CA GLU A 13 -4.95 29.92 -0.77
C GLU A 13 -4.49 31.37 -0.88
N PHE A 14 -4.49 31.87 -2.10
CA PHE A 14 -4.10 33.25 -2.38
C PHE A 14 -5.33 34.15 -2.37
N ASP A 15 -5.20 35.29 -1.69
CA ASP A 15 -6.15 36.40 -1.86
C ASP A 15 -6.12 36.87 -3.33
N LEU A 16 -7.29 36.92 -3.94
CA LEU A 16 -7.46 37.36 -5.31
C LEU A 16 -7.84 38.84 -5.32
N GLU A 17 -7.20 39.59 -6.22
CA GLU A 17 -7.58 41.00 -6.45
C GLU A 17 -9.00 41.08 -6.97
N GLU A 18 -9.80 41.96 -6.36
CA GLU A 18 -11.20 42.19 -6.72
C GLU A 18 -11.29 42.59 -8.20
N ASN A 19 -12.21 41.96 -8.95
CA ASN A 19 -12.39 42.12 -10.40
C ASN A 19 -11.22 41.66 -11.31
N SER A 20 -10.22 40.95 -10.77
CA SER A 20 -9.14 40.43 -11.61
C SER A 20 -9.61 39.27 -12.49
N LEU A 21 -9.49 39.46 -13.81
CA LEU A 21 -9.75 38.44 -14.84
C LEU A 21 -8.56 37.48 -15.04
N ASN A 22 -7.49 37.62 -14.27
CA ASN A 22 -6.33 36.75 -14.37
C ASN A 22 -6.73 35.30 -14.07
N GLY A 23 -6.46 34.39 -15.01
CA GLY A 23 -6.90 32.99 -14.95
C GLY A 23 -8.30 32.72 -15.50
N LEU A 24 -9.10 33.74 -15.83
CA LEU A 24 -10.44 33.59 -16.41
C LEU A 24 -10.51 33.97 -17.89
N GLN A 25 -9.40 34.38 -18.51
CA GLN A 25 -9.37 34.77 -19.91
C GLN A 25 -8.40 33.90 -20.71
N ILE A 26 -8.91 33.15 -21.68
CA ILE A 26 -8.11 32.34 -22.61
C ILE A 26 -8.37 32.82 -24.03
N LYS A 27 -7.31 33.28 -24.72
CA LYS A 27 -7.41 33.83 -26.08
C LYS A 27 -8.51 34.89 -26.24
N ASN A 28 -8.59 35.82 -25.28
CA ASN A 28 -9.59 36.88 -25.18
C ASN A 28 -11.04 36.43 -24.89
N VAL A 29 -11.28 35.14 -24.66
CA VAL A 29 -12.59 34.63 -24.23
C VAL A 29 -12.63 34.57 -22.71
N TYR A 30 -13.66 35.17 -22.11
CA TYR A 30 -13.95 35.01 -20.69
C TYR A 30 -14.53 33.62 -20.43
N ILE A 31 -13.98 32.93 -19.44
CA ILE A 31 -14.37 31.59 -19.01
C ILE A 31 -14.64 31.67 -17.49
N PRO A 32 -15.89 31.42 -17.05
CA PRO A 32 -16.22 31.37 -15.63
C PRO A 32 -15.39 30.33 -14.87
N GLU A 33 -15.22 30.54 -13.57
CA GLU A 33 -14.41 29.68 -12.70
C GLU A 33 -14.92 28.24 -12.68
N GLU A 34 -16.24 28.04 -12.69
CA GLU A 34 -16.89 26.73 -12.72
C GLU A 34 -16.54 25.97 -14.01
N ILE A 35 -16.40 26.69 -15.12
CA ILE A 35 -16.01 26.09 -16.41
C ILE A 35 -14.52 25.74 -16.40
N ILE A 36 -13.65 26.57 -15.81
CA ILE A 36 -12.23 26.22 -15.61
C ILE A 36 -12.10 24.97 -14.72
N SER A 37 -12.84 24.92 -13.61
CA SER A 37 -12.89 23.77 -12.71
C SER A 37 -13.35 22.51 -13.45
N ASN A 38 -14.42 22.60 -14.24
CA ASN A 38 -14.88 21.50 -15.09
C ASN A 38 -13.85 21.10 -16.15
N ILE A 39 -13.09 22.02 -16.73
CA ILE A 39 -12.00 21.69 -17.65
C ILE A 39 -10.92 20.88 -16.92
N PHE A 40 -10.61 21.21 -15.67
CA PHE A 40 -9.60 20.49 -14.88
C PHE A 40 -10.00 19.05 -14.57
N THR A 41 -11.28 18.69 -14.55
CA THR A 41 -11.70 17.29 -14.31
C THR A 41 -11.24 16.33 -15.42
N TYR A 42 -10.99 16.86 -16.63
CA TYR A 42 -10.46 16.11 -17.77
C TYR A 42 -8.93 15.92 -17.73
N LEU A 43 -8.23 16.56 -16.79
CA LEU A 43 -6.78 16.49 -16.66
C LEU A 43 -6.34 15.35 -15.74
N SER A 44 -5.07 14.93 -15.87
CA SER A 44 -4.45 14.03 -14.90
C SER A 44 -4.24 14.74 -13.55
N PRO A 45 -4.19 14.02 -12.41
CA PRO A 45 -3.91 14.63 -11.11
C PRO A 45 -2.64 15.50 -11.10
N SER A 46 -1.59 15.06 -11.80
CA SER A 46 -0.33 15.80 -11.91
C SER A 46 -0.48 17.06 -12.76
N ASP A 47 -1.24 17.01 -13.86
CA ASP A 47 -1.47 18.17 -14.71
C ASP A 47 -2.32 19.23 -14.01
N ILE A 48 -3.31 18.84 -13.20
CA ILE A 48 -4.06 19.76 -12.35
C ILE A 48 -3.11 20.54 -11.43
N LEU A 49 -2.14 19.87 -10.82
CA LEU A 49 -1.14 20.57 -10.01
C LEU A 49 -0.19 21.43 -10.84
N ASN A 50 0.15 21.05 -12.06
CA ASN A 50 0.92 21.91 -12.96
C ASN A 50 0.15 23.20 -13.30
N CYS A 51 -1.17 23.12 -13.48
CA CYS A 51 -2.03 24.29 -13.66
C CYS A 51 -1.95 25.28 -12.48
N SER A 52 -1.66 24.79 -11.28
CA SER A 52 -1.48 25.67 -10.11
C SER A 52 -0.27 26.61 -10.18
N SER A 53 0.64 26.39 -11.14
CA SER A 53 1.80 27.28 -11.37
C SER A 53 1.50 28.40 -12.39
N VAL A 54 0.33 28.40 -13.01
CA VAL A 54 -0.04 29.38 -14.04
C VAL A 54 -0.38 30.73 -13.42
N CYS A 55 -1.25 30.75 -12.42
CA CYS A 55 -1.58 31.94 -11.65
C CYS A 55 -2.22 31.61 -10.30
N LYS A 56 -2.36 32.62 -9.44
CA LYS A 56 -2.99 32.51 -8.11
C LYS A 56 -4.41 31.93 -8.15
N ARG A 57 -5.22 32.33 -9.14
CA ARG A 57 -6.59 31.79 -9.29
C ARG A 57 -6.59 30.31 -9.65
N TRP A 58 -5.80 29.90 -10.64
CA TRP A 58 -5.66 28.48 -11.00
C TRP A 58 -5.05 27.67 -9.87
N PHE A 59 -4.20 28.29 -9.04
CA PHE A 59 -3.70 27.67 -7.83
C PHE A 59 -4.83 27.31 -6.85
N ASN A 60 -5.74 28.25 -6.56
CA ASN A 60 -6.88 28.03 -5.67
C ASN A 60 -7.81 26.96 -6.27
N ILE A 61 -8.21 27.08 -7.55
CA ILE A 61 -9.09 26.11 -8.23
C ILE A 61 -8.50 24.69 -8.20
N ALA A 62 -7.23 24.54 -8.59
CA ALA A 62 -6.54 23.24 -8.66
C ALA A 62 -6.42 22.54 -7.29
N LYS A 63 -6.52 23.29 -6.20
CA LYS A 63 -6.41 22.80 -4.81
C LYS A 63 -7.73 22.95 -4.03
N SER A 64 -8.85 23.22 -4.71
CA SER A 64 -10.16 23.34 -4.07
C SER A 64 -10.74 21.96 -3.73
N ASN A 65 -11.41 21.83 -2.58
CA ASN A 65 -12.10 20.58 -2.24
C ASN A 65 -13.20 20.26 -3.26
N ALA A 66 -13.93 21.27 -3.75
CA ALA A 66 -15.01 21.13 -4.72
C ALA A 66 -14.57 20.43 -6.03
N LEU A 67 -13.41 20.81 -6.59
CA LEU A 67 -12.86 20.17 -7.79
C LEU A 67 -12.59 18.68 -7.53
N TRP A 68 -11.88 18.36 -6.46
CA TRP A 68 -11.47 16.99 -6.17
C TRP A 68 -12.62 16.09 -5.74
N HIS A 69 -13.63 16.63 -5.06
CA HIS A 69 -14.86 15.92 -4.75
C HIS A 69 -15.63 15.59 -6.04
N THR A 70 -15.70 16.52 -6.99
CA THR A 70 -16.30 16.28 -8.32
C THR A 70 -15.57 15.16 -9.05
N ILE A 71 -14.24 15.24 -9.15
CA ILE A 71 -13.41 14.21 -9.79
C ILE A 71 -13.64 12.84 -9.14
N TYR A 72 -13.68 12.77 -7.81
CA TYR A 72 -13.90 11.51 -7.09
C TYR A 72 -15.29 10.94 -7.35
N ASN A 73 -16.33 11.76 -7.25
CA ASN A 73 -17.72 11.34 -7.45
C ASN A 73 -17.98 10.80 -8.86
N GLU A 74 -17.32 11.36 -9.87
CA GLU A 74 -17.43 10.90 -11.26
C GLU A 74 -16.68 9.59 -11.50
N LYS A 75 -15.45 9.46 -10.98
CA LYS A 75 -14.60 8.30 -11.23
C LYS A 75 -14.95 7.07 -10.39
N GLU A 76 -15.43 7.27 -9.17
CA GLU A 76 -15.70 6.20 -8.20
C GLU A 76 -17.21 5.95 -7.98
N TYR A 77 -18.06 6.36 -8.93
CA TYR A 77 -19.51 6.16 -8.84
C TYR A 77 -19.90 4.70 -8.52
N PRO A 78 -20.85 4.45 -7.60
CA PRO A 78 -21.74 5.41 -6.91
C PRO A 78 -21.19 5.97 -5.59
N LYS A 79 -19.91 5.75 -5.27
CA LYS A 79 -19.31 6.28 -4.02
C LYS A 79 -19.33 7.81 -4.04
N LYS A 80 -19.54 8.39 -2.86
CA LYS A 80 -19.46 9.84 -2.64
C LYS A 80 -18.16 10.21 -1.94
N ALA A 81 -17.60 11.35 -2.33
CA ALA A 81 -16.44 11.94 -1.69
C ALA A 81 -16.76 12.20 -0.22
N LYS A 82 -15.85 11.79 0.66
CA LYS A 82 -15.87 12.19 2.07
C LYS A 82 -15.44 13.65 2.18
N HIS A 83 -15.78 14.30 3.28
CA HIS A 83 -15.28 15.64 3.64
C HIS A 83 -13.78 15.60 3.96
N LEU A 84 -12.98 15.32 2.95
CA LEU A 84 -11.52 15.24 3.02
C LEU A 84 -10.92 16.33 2.14
N PRO A 85 -9.73 16.82 2.48
CA PRO A 85 -9.08 17.85 1.71
C PRO A 85 -8.53 17.32 0.38
N TRP A 86 -8.41 18.22 -0.61
CA TRP A 86 -7.95 17.93 -1.98
C TRP A 86 -6.72 17.02 -2.06
N TYR A 87 -5.75 17.18 -1.16
CA TYR A 87 -4.48 16.46 -1.22
C TYR A 87 -4.62 14.97 -0.91
N VAL A 88 -5.68 14.57 -0.20
CA VAL A 88 -6.02 13.15 0.05
C VAL A 88 -6.49 12.50 -1.25
N PHE A 89 -7.34 13.18 -2.01
CA PHE A 89 -7.80 12.73 -3.33
C PHE A 89 -6.70 12.80 -4.38
N TYR A 90 -5.84 13.83 -4.35
CA TYR A 90 -4.64 13.87 -5.18
C TYR A 90 -3.78 12.62 -4.93
N LEU A 91 -3.48 12.29 -3.66
CA LEU A 91 -2.70 11.09 -3.35
C LEU A 91 -3.40 9.82 -3.84
N TYR A 92 -4.73 9.75 -3.69
CA TYR A 92 -5.55 8.63 -4.14
C TYR A 92 -5.42 8.36 -5.64
N PHE A 93 -5.52 9.39 -6.47
CA PHE A 93 -5.46 9.24 -7.91
C PHE A 93 -4.05 9.26 -8.50
N ALA A 94 -3.10 9.96 -7.86
CA ALA A 94 -1.75 10.15 -8.40
C ALA A 94 -0.75 9.04 -8.03
N THR A 95 -1.10 8.15 -7.09
CA THR A 95 -0.18 7.15 -6.56
C THR A 95 -0.84 5.79 -6.36
N ASP A 96 -0.01 4.74 -6.22
CA ASP A 96 -0.49 3.39 -5.93
C ASP A 96 -0.57 3.09 -4.42
N ASN A 97 -0.46 4.10 -3.54
CA ASN A 97 -0.43 3.91 -2.09
C ASN A 97 -1.69 3.24 -1.52
N PHE A 98 -2.84 3.41 -2.20
CA PHE A 98 -4.12 2.78 -1.84
C PHE A 98 -4.46 1.57 -2.72
N LYS A 99 -3.58 1.23 -3.67
CA LYS A 99 -3.64 0.01 -4.48
C LYS A 99 -2.64 -1.00 -3.93
N ASN A 100 -2.61 -2.20 -4.51
CA ASN A 100 -1.68 -3.23 -4.08
C ASN A 100 -0.22 -2.84 -4.40
N LEU A 101 0.58 -2.68 -3.34
CA LEU A 101 1.99 -2.35 -3.32
C LEU A 101 2.93 -3.56 -3.47
N ILE A 102 2.39 -4.78 -3.43
CA ILE A 102 3.16 -6.00 -3.66
C ILE A 102 3.29 -6.25 -5.16
N GLU A 103 4.53 -6.46 -5.58
CA GLU A 103 4.86 -6.84 -6.94
C GLU A 103 5.05 -8.35 -7.03
N ASN A 104 4.79 -8.96 -8.20
CA ASN A 104 5.03 -10.39 -8.41
C ASN A 104 4.45 -11.29 -7.28
N GLY A 105 3.25 -10.96 -6.80
CA GLY A 105 2.60 -11.66 -5.68
C GLY A 105 2.23 -13.12 -5.97
N ASN A 106 2.23 -13.54 -7.24
CA ASN A 106 1.96 -14.93 -7.67
C ASN A 106 3.25 -15.67 -8.10
N GLY A 107 4.41 -15.02 -8.09
CA GLY A 107 5.68 -15.63 -8.46
C GLY A 107 5.87 -15.91 -9.95
N GLN A 108 5.01 -15.42 -10.84
CA GLN A 108 5.14 -15.69 -12.28
C GLN A 108 6.48 -15.21 -12.87
N ASP A 109 7.10 -14.21 -12.24
CA ASP A 109 8.41 -13.66 -12.59
C ASP A 109 9.52 -14.22 -11.68
N GLY A 110 9.36 -15.45 -11.20
CA GLY A 110 10.28 -16.07 -10.24
C GLY A 110 10.25 -15.35 -8.89
N PHE A 111 11.43 -15.08 -8.33
CA PHE A 111 11.59 -14.30 -7.10
C PHE A 111 11.90 -12.81 -7.35
N LYS A 112 11.60 -12.29 -8.55
CA LYS A 112 11.78 -10.86 -8.82
C LYS A 112 11.03 -10.04 -7.77
N ASN A 113 11.73 -9.03 -7.23
CA ASN A 113 11.32 -8.15 -6.12
C ASN A 113 11.18 -8.82 -4.74
N TRP A 114 11.40 -10.13 -4.62
CA TRP A 114 11.37 -10.83 -3.34
C TRP A 114 12.78 -11.08 -2.83
N THR A 115 13.00 -10.80 -1.55
CA THR A 115 14.23 -11.19 -0.85
C THR A 115 13.94 -12.43 -0.01
N ILE A 116 14.63 -13.53 -0.31
CA ILE A 116 14.54 -14.77 0.48
C ILE A 116 15.40 -14.63 1.73
N VAL A 117 14.83 -14.97 2.89
CA VAL A 117 15.47 -14.90 4.21
C VAL A 117 15.93 -16.30 4.62
N TYR A 118 14.99 -17.22 4.73
CA TYR A 118 15.25 -18.64 4.95
C TYR A 118 14.83 -19.44 3.73
N ASN A 119 15.62 -20.46 3.39
CA ASN A 119 15.41 -21.25 2.18
C ASN A 119 15.74 -22.73 2.46
N GLY A 120 15.14 -23.27 3.52
CA GLY A 120 15.44 -24.61 4.01
C GLY A 120 14.95 -25.74 3.11
N GLY A 121 15.43 -26.95 3.39
CA GLY A 121 15.09 -28.17 2.65
C GLY A 121 15.44 -28.06 1.16
N ASP A 122 14.51 -28.44 0.29
CA ASP A 122 14.64 -28.35 -1.16
C ASP A 122 14.40 -26.93 -1.72
N LYS A 123 14.42 -25.92 -0.84
CA LYS A 123 14.26 -24.49 -1.11
C LYS A 123 12.84 -24.12 -1.57
N PHE A 124 12.58 -22.82 -1.67
CA PHE A 124 11.42 -22.30 -2.37
C PHE A 124 11.49 -22.65 -3.86
N ARG A 125 10.32 -22.91 -4.42
CA ARG A 125 10.11 -23.00 -5.86
C ARG A 125 8.90 -22.17 -6.27
N VAL A 126 8.92 -21.71 -7.51
CA VAL A 126 7.73 -21.25 -8.20
C VAL A 126 7.14 -22.40 -9.01
N GLU A 127 5.89 -22.71 -8.76
CA GLU A 127 5.11 -23.65 -9.56
C GLU A 127 4.29 -22.84 -10.57
N LYS A 128 4.30 -23.24 -11.86
CA LYS A 128 3.49 -22.57 -12.90
C LYS A 128 1.99 -22.80 -12.70
N ILE A 129 1.65 -23.97 -12.16
CA ILE A 129 0.33 -24.40 -11.74
C ILE A 129 0.55 -25.12 -10.41
N PRO A 130 -0.28 -24.90 -9.38
CA PRO A 130 -0.05 -25.50 -8.07
C PRO A 130 -0.11 -27.03 -8.12
N VAL A 131 0.94 -27.72 -7.69
CA VAL A 131 1.06 -29.20 -7.69
C VAL A 131 0.54 -29.83 -6.39
N GLY A 132 -0.58 -30.55 -6.46
CA GLY A 132 -1.14 -31.22 -5.29
C GLY A 132 -2.00 -30.32 -4.39
N SER A 133 -2.29 -29.11 -4.84
CA SER A 133 -3.41 -28.29 -4.37
C SER A 133 -4.37 -28.06 -5.54
N ASP A 134 -5.54 -27.49 -5.28
CA ASP A 134 -6.41 -27.03 -6.37
C ASP A 134 -5.71 -25.91 -7.18
N PRO A 135 -6.07 -25.69 -8.45
CA PRO A 135 -5.64 -24.51 -9.20
C PRO A 135 -6.04 -23.21 -8.48
N LEU A 136 -5.39 -22.09 -8.82
CA LEU A 136 -5.81 -20.80 -8.27
C LEU A 136 -7.24 -20.48 -8.76
N PRO A 137 -8.19 -20.17 -7.86
CA PRO A 137 -9.56 -19.84 -8.25
C PRO A 137 -9.62 -18.74 -9.32
N GLU A 138 -10.40 -18.97 -10.37
CA GLU A 138 -10.60 -17.97 -11.42
C GLU A 138 -11.44 -16.78 -10.91
N GLY A 139 -11.25 -15.62 -11.54
CA GLY A 139 -12.02 -14.40 -11.21
C GLY A 139 -11.60 -13.68 -9.93
N ILE A 140 -10.67 -14.22 -9.14
CA ILE A 140 -10.13 -13.54 -7.96
C ILE A 140 -9.16 -12.42 -8.36
N PRO A 141 -9.42 -11.14 -8.00
CA PRO A 141 -8.59 -10.01 -8.42
C PRO A 141 -7.13 -10.10 -7.96
N ASP A 142 -6.89 -10.67 -6.78
CA ASP A 142 -5.55 -10.78 -6.16
C ASP A 142 -4.57 -11.57 -7.04
N PHE A 143 -5.08 -12.55 -7.80
CA PHE A 143 -4.26 -13.36 -8.71
C PHE A 143 -3.97 -12.68 -10.04
N ARG A 144 -4.72 -11.63 -10.43
CA ARG A 144 -4.54 -10.90 -11.69
C ARG A 144 -4.47 -11.83 -12.92
N GLY A 145 -5.32 -12.86 -12.93
CA GLY A 145 -5.37 -13.88 -13.98
C GLY A 145 -4.13 -14.79 -14.05
N LYS A 146 -3.29 -14.84 -13.02
CA LYS A 146 -2.14 -15.75 -12.93
C LYS A 146 -2.54 -17.06 -12.27
N GLN A 147 -1.77 -18.11 -12.56
CA GLN A 147 -1.95 -19.46 -12.03
C GLN A 147 -0.71 -19.98 -11.28
N SER A 148 0.37 -19.18 -11.22
CA SER A 148 1.58 -19.57 -10.51
C SER A 148 1.47 -19.33 -9.01
N CYS A 149 2.23 -20.08 -8.23
CA CYS A 149 2.37 -19.85 -6.80
C CYS A 149 3.81 -20.13 -6.33
N PHE A 150 4.15 -19.63 -5.14
CA PHE A 150 5.34 -20.10 -4.42
C PHE A 150 4.99 -21.35 -3.63
N ALA A 151 5.92 -22.30 -3.54
CA ALA A 151 5.79 -23.51 -2.74
C ALA A 151 7.03 -23.67 -1.84
N THR A 152 6.80 -24.01 -0.57
CA THR A 152 7.84 -24.27 0.42
C THR A 152 8.16 -25.76 0.52
N SER A 153 9.33 -26.06 1.10
CA SER A 153 9.80 -27.43 1.33
C SER A 153 9.51 -27.87 2.78
N PHE A 154 10.31 -28.80 3.31
CA PHE A 154 10.11 -29.41 4.63
C PHE A 154 10.77 -28.65 5.79
N GLU A 155 11.76 -27.80 5.52
CA GLU A 155 12.29 -26.85 6.49
C GLU A 155 11.75 -25.45 6.22
N ILE A 156 11.89 -24.57 7.22
CA ILE A 156 11.41 -23.19 7.16
C ILE A 156 11.96 -22.48 5.93
N SER A 157 11.04 -21.90 5.16
CA SER A 157 11.32 -21.04 4.03
C SER A 157 10.53 -19.75 4.21
N SER A 158 11.21 -18.61 4.17
CA SER A 158 10.60 -17.29 4.32
C SER A 158 11.18 -16.26 3.34
N LYS A 159 10.35 -15.31 2.90
CA LYS A 159 10.77 -14.21 2.02
C LYS A 159 9.92 -12.96 2.29
N TYR A 160 10.42 -11.81 1.84
CA TYR A 160 9.73 -10.54 2.03
C TYR A 160 9.84 -9.58 0.86
N GLN A 161 8.93 -8.60 0.86
CA GLN A 161 9.03 -7.35 0.12
C GLN A 161 9.02 -6.18 1.09
N VAL A 162 9.73 -5.11 0.74
CA VAL A 162 9.79 -3.88 1.54
C VAL A 162 9.18 -2.72 0.76
N VAL A 163 8.26 -1.99 1.40
CA VAL A 163 7.72 -0.73 0.91
C VAL A 163 8.42 0.41 1.66
N ASP A 164 9.22 1.18 0.92
CA ASP A 164 9.89 2.37 1.45
C ASP A 164 8.96 3.59 1.38
N LEU A 165 8.84 4.31 2.49
CA LEU A 165 7.99 5.49 2.64
C LEU A 165 8.80 6.79 2.73
N LYS A 166 10.14 6.76 2.72
CA LYS A 166 11.01 7.93 3.01
C LYS A 166 10.68 9.15 2.15
N GLU A 167 10.65 8.95 0.84
CA GLU A 167 10.40 10.01 -0.14
C GLU A 167 8.91 10.30 -0.35
N LYS A 168 8.01 9.57 0.34
CA LYS A 168 6.56 9.73 0.23
C LYS A 168 6.03 10.75 1.25
N ASN A 169 6.51 11.99 1.16
CA ASN A 169 6.21 13.05 2.14
C ASN A 169 4.70 13.28 2.35
N LEU A 170 3.92 13.35 1.26
CA LEU A 170 2.47 13.54 1.34
C LEU A 170 1.76 12.34 2.00
N LEU A 171 2.18 11.12 1.68
CA LEU A 171 1.66 9.92 2.34
C LEU A 171 2.00 9.91 3.83
N LYS A 172 3.24 10.24 4.21
CA LYS A 172 3.64 10.33 5.62
C LYS A 172 2.85 11.39 6.38
N TYR A 173 2.53 12.51 5.73
CA TYR A 173 1.63 13.51 6.29
C TYR A 173 0.22 12.94 6.51
N ILE A 174 -0.34 12.25 5.51
CA ILE A 174 -1.65 11.60 5.61
C ILE A 174 -1.67 10.50 6.68
N ILE A 175 -0.60 9.70 6.81
CA ILE A 175 -0.49 8.66 7.86
C ILE A 175 -0.58 9.28 9.25
N ARG A 176 0.16 10.36 9.50
CA ARG A 176 0.15 11.06 10.80
C ARG A 176 -1.20 11.69 11.11
N LYS A 177 -1.83 12.31 10.11
CA LYS A 177 -3.11 13.02 10.30
C LYS A 177 -4.30 12.06 10.42
N TYR A 178 -4.36 11.05 9.55
CA TYR A 178 -5.58 10.24 9.34
C TYR A 178 -5.46 8.78 9.75
N LYS A 179 -4.24 8.27 9.95
CA LYS A 179 -3.95 6.88 10.31
C LYS A 179 -4.79 5.84 9.52
N PRO A 180 -4.70 5.84 8.17
CA PRO A 180 -5.44 4.89 7.32
C PRO A 180 -5.11 3.46 7.73
N ALA A 181 -6.08 2.56 7.81
CA ALA A 181 -5.80 1.17 8.10
C ALA A 181 -4.82 0.58 7.09
N LEU A 182 -3.82 -0.16 7.58
CA LEU A 182 -2.92 -0.94 6.76
C LEU A 182 -3.56 -2.31 6.53
N TYR A 183 -3.81 -2.65 5.27
CA TYR A 183 -4.39 -3.92 4.86
C TYR A 183 -3.31 -4.78 4.20
N ALA A 184 -3.20 -6.03 4.65
CA ALA A 184 -2.38 -7.06 4.04
C ALA A 184 -3.16 -8.35 3.89
N SER A 185 -2.98 -9.05 2.78
CA SER A 185 -3.58 -10.38 2.59
C SER A 185 -2.75 -11.24 1.65
N GLU A 186 -2.98 -12.55 1.73
CA GLU A 186 -2.42 -13.51 0.80
C GLU A 186 -3.29 -14.77 0.81
N TRP A 187 -3.30 -15.46 -0.31
CA TRP A 187 -3.92 -16.77 -0.40
C TRP A 187 -2.89 -17.84 -0.10
N PHE A 188 -3.27 -18.84 0.68
CA PHE A 188 -2.42 -19.98 0.99
C PHE A 188 -3.17 -21.31 0.81
N ALA A 189 -2.41 -22.37 0.56
CA ALA A 189 -2.88 -23.74 0.51
C ALA A 189 -1.76 -24.68 0.98
N GLY A 190 -2.13 -25.91 1.37
CA GLY A 190 -1.21 -27.03 1.51
C GLY A 190 -1.35 -27.98 0.34
N ARG A 191 -0.90 -29.22 0.52
CA ARG A 191 -1.20 -30.30 -0.43
C ARG A 191 -2.33 -31.19 0.09
N PHE A 192 -2.94 -31.95 -0.82
CA PHE A 192 -3.94 -32.97 -0.46
C PHE A 192 -3.34 -34.15 0.34
N ASP A 193 -2.02 -34.34 0.36
CA ASP A 193 -1.34 -35.50 0.96
C ASP A 193 -0.46 -35.16 2.18
N CYS A 194 -0.20 -33.88 2.45
CA CYS A 194 0.70 -33.44 3.50
C CYS A 194 0.15 -32.23 4.27
N GLY A 195 0.34 -32.23 5.59
CA GLY A 195 0.10 -31.05 6.42
C GLY A 195 1.20 -30.02 6.24
N CYS A 196 0.89 -28.76 6.55
CA CYS A 196 1.84 -27.65 6.44
C CYS A 196 1.56 -26.53 7.44
N PHE A 197 2.60 -25.73 7.69
CA PHE A 197 2.51 -24.47 8.40
C PHE A 197 2.63 -23.30 7.42
N TYR A 198 1.88 -22.25 7.68
CA TYR A 198 1.92 -21.00 6.94
C TYR A 198 1.81 -19.81 7.90
N LYS A 199 2.56 -18.75 7.64
CA LYS A 199 2.51 -17.50 8.40
C LYS A 199 2.63 -16.31 7.46
N LEU A 200 1.70 -15.37 7.59
CA LEU A 200 1.80 -14.02 7.04
C LEU A 200 2.15 -13.05 8.17
N ASN A 201 3.12 -12.16 7.95
CA ASN A 201 3.52 -11.15 8.92
C ASN A 201 3.74 -9.79 8.22
N ILE A 202 3.24 -8.73 8.86
CA ILE A 202 3.62 -7.36 8.53
C ILE A 202 4.50 -6.79 9.63
N LEU A 203 5.60 -6.14 9.26
CA LEU A 203 6.48 -5.44 10.19
C LEU A 203 6.64 -3.98 9.75
N CYS A 204 6.32 -3.06 10.65
CA CYS A 204 6.42 -1.63 10.47
C CYS A 204 7.59 -1.09 11.31
N ASN A 205 8.58 -0.51 10.64
CA ASN A 205 9.77 0.04 11.29
C ASN A 205 9.79 1.57 11.23
N LYS A 206 10.04 2.20 12.37
CA LYS A 206 10.25 3.66 12.50
C LYS A 206 11.62 4.10 11.99
N ASN A 207 12.64 3.29 12.28
CA ASN A 207 14.02 3.61 11.93
C ASN A 207 14.41 3.04 10.57
N HIS A 208 15.32 3.76 9.92
CA HIS A 208 16.10 3.26 8.81
C HIS A 208 16.97 2.10 9.29
N ILE A 209 16.45 0.88 9.29
CA ILE A 209 17.32 -0.25 8.96
C ILE A 209 17.56 -0.12 7.45
N GLN A 210 18.38 0.85 7.06
CA GLN A 210 19.12 0.71 5.82
C GLN A 210 20.23 -0.28 6.18
N PRO A 211 20.20 -1.54 5.73
CA PRO A 211 21.45 -2.24 5.68
C PRO A 211 22.30 -1.46 4.67
N SER A 212 23.40 -0.87 5.13
CA SER A 212 24.37 -0.20 4.27
C SER A 212 24.63 -1.09 3.03
N PRO A 213 24.53 -0.56 1.79
CA PRO A 213 24.76 -1.33 0.57
C PRO A 213 26.13 -1.98 0.48
N THR A 214 27.11 -1.52 1.27
CA THR A 214 28.52 -1.80 0.99
C THR A 214 29.22 -2.81 1.91
N MET A 215 28.64 -3.33 3.00
CA MET A 215 29.42 -4.22 3.90
C MET A 215 28.65 -5.32 4.64
N ILE A 216 27.45 -5.72 4.22
CA ILE A 216 26.72 -6.81 4.90
C ILE A 216 26.23 -7.82 3.86
N PRO A 217 26.78 -9.04 3.81
CA PRO A 217 26.29 -10.11 2.93
C PRO A 217 24.80 -10.38 3.19
N ASP A 218 24.03 -10.68 2.14
CA ASP A 218 22.59 -10.99 2.20
C ASP A 218 22.16 -11.96 3.34
N PRO A 219 22.93 -13.00 3.70
CA PRO A 219 22.58 -13.85 4.85
C PRO A 219 22.49 -13.11 6.19
N VAL A 220 23.29 -12.06 6.39
CA VAL A 220 23.31 -11.28 7.64
C VAL A 220 22.17 -10.27 7.68
N ARG A 221 21.72 -9.76 6.52
CA ARG A 221 20.49 -8.93 6.42
C ARG A 221 19.24 -9.76 6.70
N ALA A 222 19.19 -10.95 6.10
CA ALA A 222 18.17 -11.94 6.39
C ALA A 222 18.13 -12.29 7.88
N TYR A 223 19.29 -12.51 8.50
CA TYR A 223 19.40 -12.78 9.95
C TYR A 223 18.96 -11.60 10.83
N ILE A 224 19.32 -10.36 10.52
CA ILE A 224 18.88 -9.17 11.30
C ILE A 224 17.37 -8.96 11.17
N LEU A 225 16.80 -9.13 9.97
CA LEU A 225 15.36 -9.02 9.76
C LEU A 225 14.63 -10.20 10.42
N ALA A 226 15.15 -11.42 10.32
CA ALA A 226 14.60 -12.58 11.02
C ALA A 226 14.67 -12.42 12.54
N ALA A 227 15.77 -11.90 13.08
CA ALA A 227 15.89 -11.55 14.50
C ALA A 227 14.92 -10.43 14.90
N SER A 228 14.62 -9.47 14.02
CA SER A 228 13.60 -8.44 14.24
C SER A 228 12.16 -8.97 14.09
N ILE A 229 11.95 -10.07 13.37
CA ILE A 229 10.66 -10.76 13.26
C ILE A 229 10.45 -11.69 14.47
N GLU A 230 11.49 -12.36 14.94
CA GLU A 230 11.48 -13.26 16.11
C GLU A 230 11.49 -12.49 17.44
N LYS A 231 12.17 -11.34 17.49
CA LYS A 231 12.22 -10.39 18.62
C LYS A 231 12.14 -8.97 18.07
N PRO A 232 10.93 -8.46 17.79
CA PRO A 232 10.77 -7.07 17.39
C PRO A 232 11.44 -6.15 18.39
N ASP A 233 12.21 -5.18 17.88
CA ASP A 233 12.63 -4.01 18.66
C ASP A 233 11.36 -3.48 19.35
N PRO A 234 11.39 -3.14 20.65
CA PRO A 234 10.25 -2.49 21.31
C PRO A 234 9.69 -1.28 20.53
N ALA A 235 10.49 -0.66 19.66
CA ALA A 235 10.09 0.43 18.77
C ALA A 235 9.45 0.00 17.43
N SER A 236 9.40 -1.30 17.13
CA SER A 236 8.81 -1.87 15.90
C SER A 236 7.44 -2.47 16.16
N TYR A 237 6.54 -2.33 15.19
CA TYR A 237 5.18 -2.88 15.25
C TYR A 237 5.09 -4.08 14.31
N SER A 238 4.64 -5.23 14.81
CA SER A 238 4.45 -6.44 14.01
C SER A 238 3.08 -7.04 14.24
N LEU A 239 2.47 -7.55 13.17
CA LEU A 239 1.21 -8.28 13.24
C LEU A 239 1.27 -9.49 12.32
N SER A 240 0.92 -10.66 12.84
CA SER A 240 0.98 -11.91 12.08
C SER A 240 -0.28 -12.75 12.21
N VAL A 241 -0.55 -13.52 11.17
CA VAL A 241 -1.57 -14.57 11.13
C VAL A 241 -0.87 -15.87 10.81
N GLU A 242 -1.07 -16.87 11.65
CA GLU A 242 -0.51 -18.21 11.49
C GLU A 242 -1.64 -19.20 11.19
N LYS A 243 -1.34 -20.15 10.30
CA LYS A 243 -2.26 -21.21 9.88
C LYS A 243 -1.52 -22.53 9.87
N LYS A 244 -2.19 -23.54 10.38
CA LYS A 244 -1.75 -24.93 10.30
C LYS A 244 -2.81 -25.72 9.56
N ILE A 245 -2.38 -26.42 8.53
CA ILE A 245 -3.19 -27.36 7.78
C ILE A 245 -2.80 -28.76 8.24
N GLU A 246 -3.79 -29.52 8.69
CA GLU A 246 -3.59 -30.92 9.06
C GLU A 246 -3.40 -31.79 7.81
N GLN A 247 -2.80 -32.96 8.01
CA GLN A 247 -2.59 -33.91 6.94
C GLN A 247 -3.92 -34.28 6.25
N TRP A 248 -3.89 -34.37 4.93
CA TRP A 248 -5.04 -34.67 4.06
C TRP A 248 -6.13 -33.59 3.95
N ALA A 249 -5.92 -32.41 4.54
CA ALA A 249 -6.90 -31.32 4.53
C ALA A 249 -6.55 -30.14 3.58
N GLY A 250 -5.36 -30.14 2.98
CA GLY A 250 -4.70 -28.89 2.54
C GLY A 250 -4.94 -28.36 1.13
N ARG A 251 -5.78 -28.97 0.29
CA ARG A 251 -5.80 -28.63 -1.16
C ARG A 251 -6.48 -27.31 -1.53
N ALA A 252 -7.43 -26.84 -0.73
CA ALA A 252 -8.23 -25.66 -1.06
C ALA A 252 -7.49 -24.38 -0.68
N TRP A 253 -7.60 -23.36 -1.53
CA TRP A 253 -7.00 -22.05 -1.27
C TRP A 253 -7.86 -21.25 -0.29
N GLU A 254 -7.24 -20.79 0.78
CA GLU A 254 -7.84 -19.92 1.78
C GLU A 254 -7.15 -18.57 1.79
N LYS A 255 -7.91 -17.49 2.02
CA LYS A 255 -7.36 -16.15 2.15
C LYS A 255 -7.11 -15.82 3.63
N VAL A 256 -5.91 -15.35 3.94
CA VAL A 256 -5.62 -14.70 5.23
C VAL A 256 -5.62 -13.19 5.04
N GLU A 257 -6.10 -12.47 6.05
CA GLU A 257 -6.19 -11.01 6.01
C GLU A 257 -5.73 -10.42 7.34
N ILE A 258 -5.04 -9.30 7.24
CA ILE A 258 -4.60 -8.45 8.33
C ILE A 258 -5.11 -7.04 8.03
N LEU A 259 -5.79 -6.43 9.00
CA LEU A 259 -6.22 -5.03 8.94
C LEU A 259 -5.86 -4.37 10.27
N SER A 260 -5.05 -3.31 10.22
CA SER A 260 -4.58 -2.64 11.44
C SER A 260 -4.52 -1.12 11.32
N LYS A 261 -4.97 -0.43 12.37
CA LYS A 261 -4.72 1.00 12.61
C LYS A 261 -3.72 1.25 13.76
N ASP A 262 -3.14 0.19 14.32
CA ASP A 262 -2.27 0.29 15.50
C ASP A 262 -0.80 0.46 15.15
N TYR A 263 -0.46 0.50 13.86
CA TYR A 263 0.90 0.77 13.42
C TYR A 263 1.32 2.22 13.75
N PRO A 264 2.63 2.49 13.93
CA PRO A 264 3.08 3.82 14.31
C PRO A 264 2.91 4.87 13.20
N GLU A 265 2.72 6.12 13.58
CA GLU A 265 2.53 7.23 12.64
C GLU A 265 3.83 7.68 11.94
N ASP A 266 4.98 7.33 12.52
CA ASP A 266 6.33 7.69 12.06
C ASP A 266 7.03 6.55 11.31
N ILE A 267 6.26 5.63 10.70
CA ILE A 267 6.81 4.52 9.93
C ILE A 267 7.63 4.98 8.72
N ALA A 268 8.78 4.35 8.53
CA ALA A 268 9.68 4.57 7.40
C ALA A 268 9.61 3.43 6.37
N ASN A 269 9.41 2.19 6.84
CA ASN A 269 9.31 1.01 5.98
C ASN A 269 8.22 0.07 6.48
N ILE A 270 7.59 -0.63 5.54
CA ILE A 270 6.68 -1.74 5.81
C ILE A 270 7.26 -2.98 5.14
N TYR A 271 7.45 -4.05 5.90
CA TYR A 271 7.87 -5.34 5.39
C TYR A 271 6.65 -6.25 5.32
N PHE A 272 6.39 -6.80 4.13
CA PHE A 272 5.44 -7.87 3.90
C PHE A 272 6.22 -9.18 3.88
N CYS A 273 6.06 -10.00 4.91
CA CYS A 273 6.81 -11.22 5.11
C CYS A 273 5.86 -12.41 5.12
N HIS A 274 6.28 -13.51 4.50
CA HIS A 274 5.60 -14.78 4.71
C HIS A 274 6.58 -15.93 4.90
N GLU A 275 6.08 -17.00 5.50
CA GLU A 275 6.85 -18.15 5.89
C GLU A 275 6.01 -19.42 5.75
N GLY A 276 6.69 -20.52 5.41
CA GLY A 276 6.06 -21.83 5.34
C GLY A 276 7.03 -22.99 5.46
N ARG A 277 6.47 -24.14 5.78
CA ARG A 277 7.12 -25.45 5.75
C ARG A 277 6.08 -26.57 5.78
N ASP A 278 6.48 -27.79 5.48
CA ASP A 278 5.66 -28.97 5.74
C ASP A 278 5.64 -29.34 7.24
N THR A 279 4.79 -30.31 7.61
CA THR A 279 4.78 -30.88 8.97
C THR A 279 5.26 -32.32 9.04
N MET A 280 5.64 -32.92 7.91
CA MET A 280 5.94 -34.35 7.80
C MET A 280 7.41 -34.65 7.50
N PHE A 281 8.20 -33.61 7.24
CA PHE A 281 9.61 -33.69 6.84
C PHE A 281 9.83 -34.49 5.55
N TRP A 282 8.97 -34.31 4.56
CA TRP A 282 9.04 -35.01 3.28
C TRP A 282 9.83 -34.19 2.25
N SER A 283 10.89 -34.79 1.71
CA SER A 283 11.65 -34.17 0.61
C SER A 283 10.72 -33.87 -0.57
N GLY A 284 10.93 -32.71 -1.18
CA GLY A 284 10.06 -32.09 -2.16
C GLY A 284 9.43 -30.81 -1.63
N HIS A 285 8.34 -30.41 -2.28
CA HIS A 285 7.65 -29.15 -2.02
C HIS A 285 6.29 -29.45 -1.40
N TYR A 286 6.35 -30.09 -0.23
CA TYR A 286 5.18 -30.52 0.54
C TYR A 286 4.70 -29.48 1.55
N GLY A 287 5.42 -28.36 1.67
CA GLY A 287 5.05 -27.28 2.56
C GLY A 287 3.89 -26.46 2.03
N SER A 288 3.63 -25.35 2.71
CA SER A 288 2.58 -24.43 2.29
C SER A 288 2.93 -23.76 0.96
N LYS A 289 1.86 -23.35 0.29
CA LYS A 289 1.83 -22.64 -0.97
C LYS A 289 1.17 -21.30 -0.77
N MET A 290 1.60 -20.31 -1.54
CA MET A 290 1.15 -18.94 -1.37
C MET A 290 1.13 -18.17 -2.70
N ALA A 291 0.10 -17.35 -2.87
CA ALA A 291 -0.12 -16.55 -4.07
C ALA A 291 -1.01 -15.33 -3.76
N GLY A 292 -1.06 -14.37 -4.68
CA GLY A 292 -1.95 -13.22 -4.57
C GLY A 292 -1.64 -12.30 -3.39
N GLY A 293 -0.37 -12.11 -3.04
CA GLY A 293 0.04 -11.18 -1.97
C GLY A 293 -0.46 -9.75 -2.24
N VAL A 294 -1.06 -9.13 -1.22
CA VAL A 294 -1.58 -7.76 -1.23
C VAL A 294 -1.09 -6.99 -0.02
N LEU A 295 -0.61 -5.77 -0.23
CA LEU A 295 -0.33 -4.78 0.82
C LEU A 295 -0.80 -3.41 0.34
N ARG A 296 -1.60 -2.69 1.10
CA ARG A 296 -2.05 -1.33 0.76
C ARG A 296 -2.51 -0.57 1.99
N PHE A 297 -2.53 0.77 1.89
CA PHE A 297 -3.34 1.56 2.80
C PHE A 297 -4.81 1.51 2.35
N ASP A 298 -5.72 1.45 3.30
CA ASP A 298 -7.14 1.40 3.01
C ASP A 298 -7.75 2.81 3.00
N PHE A 299 -8.05 3.32 1.80
CA PHE A 299 -8.64 4.64 1.61
C PHE A 299 -10.01 4.77 2.30
N ASP A 300 -10.81 3.71 2.24
CA ASP A 300 -12.16 3.71 2.82
C ASP A 300 -12.13 3.81 4.36
N SER A 301 -10.99 3.56 5.00
CA SER A 301 -10.79 3.72 6.44
C SER A 301 -10.42 5.13 6.90
N ILE A 302 -10.08 6.04 5.98
CA ILE A 302 -9.77 7.45 6.27
C ILE A 302 -11.07 8.18 6.63
N LEU A 303 -11.07 8.87 7.76
CA LEU A 303 -12.19 9.68 8.23
C LEU A 303 -11.76 11.16 8.33
N PRO A 304 -12.65 12.12 8.04
CA PRO A 304 -12.39 13.54 8.28
C PRO A 304 -11.99 13.82 9.73
N THR A 305 -11.08 14.76 9.95
CA THR A 305 -10.82 15.32 11.28
C THR A 305 -11.72 16.52 11.54
N ASP A 306 -11.87 16.97 12.79
CA ASP A 306 -12.65 18.17 13.13
C ASP A 306 -12.19 19.39 12.31
N ASP A 307 -10.88 19.57 12.14
CA ASP A 307 -10.28 20.63 11.32
C ASP A 307 -10.72 20.58 9.84
N ASP A 308 -11.01 19.39 9.29
CA ASP A 308 -11.41 19.27 7.87
C ASP A 308 -12.89 19.66 7.68
N VAL A 309 -13.68 19.60 8.74
CA VAL A 309 -15.10 19.93 8.72
C VAL A 309 -15.29 21.44 8.90
N SER A 310 -14.54 22.05 9.83
CA SER A 310 -14.60 23.50 10.09
C SER A 310 -14.20 24.35 8.88
N ASP A 311 -13.20 23.92 8.10
CA ASP A 311 -12.74 24.65 6.90
C ASP A 311 -13.83 24.76 5.80
N ASN A 312 -14.92 23.97 5.87
CA ASN A 312 -16.03 24.05 4.90
C ASN A 312 -17.25 24.83 5.40
N GLU A 313 -17.37 25.13 6.71
CA GLU A 313 -18.49 25.94 7.23
C GLU A 313 -18.31 27.44 6.95
N ASP A 314 -17.06 27.90 6.85
CA ASP A 314 -16.73 29.27 6.44
C ASP A 314 -17.03 29.53 4.94
N ASP A 315 -17.14 28.48 4.11
CA ASP A 315 -17.49 28.56 2.68
C ASP A 315 -19.01 28.65 2.42
N LEU A 316 -19.86 28.38 3.42
CA LEU A 316 -21.33 28.44 3.31
C LEU A 316 -21.93 29.69 3.96
N SER A 317 -21.09 30.56 4.55
CA SER A 317 -21.53 31.71 5.34
C SER A 317 -21.25 33.09 4.72
N ASN A 318 -20.87 33.17 3.44
CA ASN A 318 -20.74 34.44 2.70
C ASN A 318 -21.54 34.49 1.39
#